data_AF-A0A6J4S5J9-F1
#
_entry.id   AF-A0A6J4S5J9-F1
#
_cell.length_a   1.000
_cell.length_b   1.000
_cell.length_c   1.000
_cell.angle_alpha   90.00
_cell.angle_beta   90.00
_cell.angle_gamma   90.00
#
_symmetry.space_group_name_H-M   'P 1'
#
loop_
_entity.id
_entity.type
_entity.pdbx_description
1 polymer ?
#
loop_
_entity_poly.entity_id
_entity_poly.type
_entity_poly.pdbx_seq_one_letter_code
_entity_poly.pdbx_strand_id
1 'polypeptide(L)'
;MKVRPHSRSCRALLAACALVVALLTCSAMGPSASYLGAGQAAAAPSTRDVLFVANNWDGTAHVVDPKSYRKLDRLNVIPDKAAREREIATDPVALGYFLAIRTLIGEGHDQYVDDMFSSPDGRFVYISRPSFADVVAIDLRTRRIVWRVPVDGYRSDHMAISEDGKRLLVSASTARKVHVIDPRAGKVVAEFASGDSPHENNFSADAKKIFHASIGMVYTPADRPAVDSTKGDRYFQVVDADTYKVEKQLEIGKLLAAQGRRGFSSAVRPAAFTSDDRYGYLQLSFLHGFVEFDLKTDRPLRIARLPKSEEAKRTPREEYPLDSAHHGLAINPANTKLCAAGTISDYAAIVTRSNFARKIVKVGEKPYWSTNSGDGRVCFVSVSGDDRVVAISYATGREVGRFTVGDHPQRMRMGTIRSAFLAGGGSGRAPNGGDSTCTRNGTRGNDLIRGTPGDDVICAGAGNDVVHGGGGDDRLEGGDGNDILYGEGGDDRLVAGEGADHVRGQDGRDSLDTRDGRRGNDTANGGPGSDACETDQGDMLSSC
;
A
#
# COMPACT_ATOMS: atom_id res chain seq x y z
N MET A 1 -27.04 -7.17 59.62
CA MET A 1 -28.20 -8.00 60.05
C MET A 1 -29.37 -7.73 59.11
N LYS A 2 -30.15 -8.76 58.76
CA LYS A 2 -31.62 -8.80 58.43
C LYS A 2 -32.28 -7.68 57.58
N VAL A 3 -33.28 -7.93 56.72
CA VAL A 3 -33.80 -9.12 56.00
C VAL A 3 -34.91 -8.60 55.04
N ARG A 4 -35.17 -9.24 53.88
CA ARG A 4 -36.35 -8.93 53.03
C ARG A 4 -37.65 -9.40 53.71
N PRO A 5 -38.82 -8.93 53.26
CA PRO A 5 -39.91 -9.90 53.07
C PRO A 5 -40.62 -9.81 51.71
N HIS A 6 -41.17 -10.96 51.32
CA HIS A 6 -42.14 -11.14 50.24
C HIS A 6 -43.54 -11.39 50.83
N SER A 7 -44.58 -11.05 50.07
CA SER A 7 -45.84 -11.82 49.95
C SER A 7 -46.51 -11.39 48.63
N ARG A 8 -46.95 -12.27 47.70
CA ARG A 8 -47.94 -13.38 47.78
C ARG A 8 -49.35 -12.88 48.17
N SER A 9 -50.48 -13.34 47.61
CA SER A 9 -50.84 -14.08 46.37
C SER A 9 -52.34 -14.43 46.42
N CYS A 10 -53.09 -14.40 45.29
CA CYS A 10 -54.30 -15.21 44.94
C CYS A 10 -54.99 -14.57 43.69
N ARG A 11 -55.49 -15.24 42.63
CA ARG A 11 -56.32 -16.46 42.42
C ARG A 11 -57.78 -16.33 42.91
N ALA A 12 -58.84 -16.68 42.17
CA ALA A 12 -59.00 -17.15 40.76
C ALA A 12 -60.49 -17.26 40.30
N LEU A 13 -60.73 -17.73 39.04
CA LEU A 13 -61.89 -18.51 38.50
C LEU A 13 -63.22 -17.78 38.12
N LEU A 14 -63.66 -17.84 36.83
CA LEU A 14 -64.81 -18.60 36.21
C LEU A 14 -66.09 -17.74 35.98
N ALA A 15 -67.10 -18.00 35.11
CA ALA A 15 -67.42 -18.94 33.99
C ALA A 15 -68.56 -18.31 33.11
N ALA A 16 -68.61 -18.33 31.75
CA ALA A 16 -69.01 -19.35 30.74
C ALA A 16 -70.42 -19.13 30.07
N CYS A 17 -70.63 -19.73 28.88
CA CYS A 17 -71.84 -19.76 27.96
C CYS A 17 -72.15 -18.47 27.14
N ALA A 18 -72.41 -18.41 25.80
CA ALA A 18 -73.03 -19.29 24.76
C ALA A 18 -74.58 -19.05 24.60
N LEU A 19 -75.24 -19.01 23.41
CA LEU A 19 -74.88 -19.27 21.99
C LEU A 19 -75.93 -18.66 20.99
N VAL A 20 -75.61 -18.50 19.67
CA VAL A 20 -76.41 -18.82 18.43
C VAL A 20 -76.47 -17.76 17.28
N VAL A 21 -75.84 -18.13 16.14
CA VAL A 21 -76.17 -18.01 14.68
C VAL A 21 -77.03 -16.86 14.10
N ALA A 22 -76.49 -16.22 13.04
CA ALA A 22 -77.21 -15.91 11.79
C ALA A 22 -76.24 -15.91 10.58
N LEU A 23 -76.63 -16.53 9.45
CA LEU A 23 -75.86 -16.55 8.19
C LEU A 23 -76.29 -15.41 7.26
N LEU A 24 -75.34 -14.81 6.53
CA LEU A 24 -75.59 -14.17 5.23
C LEU A 24 -74.28 -14.06 4.43
N THR A 25 -74.37 -14.34 3.13
CA THR A 25 -73.23 -14.49 2.20
C THR A 25 -73.02 -13.23 1.36
N CYS A 26 -71.77 -12.75 1.19
CA CYS A 26 -71.21 -12.37 -0.12
C CYS A 26 -69.72 -11.94 -0.07
N SER A 27 -68.93 -12.55 -0.94
CA SER A 27 -67.84 -11.93 -1.74
C SER A 27 -66.71 -11.13 -1.07
N ALA A 28 -65.65 -11.87 -0.68
CA ALA A 28 -64.25 -11.65 -1.08
C ALA A 28 -63.63 -10.23 -1.05
N MET A 29 -62.91 -9.92 0.05
CA MET A 29 -61.56 -9.35 -0.02
C MET A 29 -60.69 -10.06 1.04
N GLY A 30 -59.56 -10.63 0.64
CA GLY A 30 -58.72 -11.44 1.53
C GLY A 30 -57.75 -10.59 2.38
N PRO A 31 -57.60 -10.85 3.69
CA PRO A 31 -56.52 -10.27 4.47
C PRO A 31 -55.22 -11.04 4.19
N SER A 32 -54.26 -10.39 3.54
CA SER A 32 -52.92 -10.95 3.31
C SER A 32 -52.24 -11.28 4.64
N ALA A 33 -51.91 -12.56 4.84
CA ALA A 33 -51.16 -13.00 6.02
C ALA A 33 -49.73 -12.44 5.95
N SER A 34 -49.40 -11.51 6.85
CA SER A 34 -48.07 -10.93 6.99
C SER A 34 -47.05 -11.97 7.47
N TYR A 35 -46.45 -12.70 6.53
CA TYR A 35 -45.23 -13.46 6.81
C TYR A 35 -44.09 -12.47 7.08
N LEU A 36 -43.93 -12.10 8.36
CA LEU A 36 -42.70 -11.50 8.86
C LEU A 36 -41.60 -12.56 8.83
N GLY A 37 -41.03 -12.77 7.65
CA GLY A 37 -39.77 -13.49 7.50
C GLY A 37 -38.71 -12.75 8.32
N ALA A 38 -38.22 -13.40 9.39
CA ALA A 38 -37.09 -12.90 10.14
C ALA A 38 -35.91 -12.75 9.17
N GLY A 39 -35.55 -11.50 8.86
CA GLY A 39 -34.47 -11.20 7.95
C GLY A 39 -33.20 -11.86 8.45
N GLN A 40 -32.71 -12.87 7.72
CA GLN A 40 -31.41 -13.45 8.00
C GLN A 40 -30.40 -12.31 7.93
N ALA A 41 -29.74 -12.03 9.05
CA ALA A 41 -28.61 -11.13 9.06
C ALA A 41 -27.61 -11.66 8.03
N ALA A 42 -27.35 -10.87 6.98
CA ALA A 42 -26.47 -11.29 5.89
C ALA A 42 -25.14 -11.72 6.50
N ALA A 43 -24.72 -12.96 6.21
CA ALA A 43 -23.48 -13.49 6.73
C ALA A 43 -22.34 -12.53 6.41
N ALA A 44 -21.42 -12.31 7.36
CA ALA A 44 -20.26 -11.46 7.14
C ALA A 44 -19.54 -11.91 5.85
N PRO A 45 -19.18 -10.98 4.94
CA PRO A 45 -18.62 -11.36 3.66
C PRO A 45 -17.34 -12.16 3.89
N SER A 46 -17.20 -13.28 3.17
CA SER A 46 -15.94 -14.03 3.19
C SER A 46 -14.81 -13.11 2.71
N THR A 47 -13.80 -12.95 3.55
CA THR A 47 -12.61 -12.14 3.29
C THR A 47 -11.35 -12.98 3.34
N ARG A 48 -10.27 -12.39 2.82
CA ARG A 48 -8.94 -12.99 2.68
C ARG A 48 -7.89 -11.93 2.97
N ASP A 49 -6.87 -12.31 3.75
CA ASP A 49 -5.67 -11.52 3.95
C ASP A 49 -4.81 -11.48 2.67
N VAL A 50 -4.30 -10.31 2.35
CA VAL A 50 -3.37 -10.03 1.25
C VAL A 50 -2.25 -9.10 1.73
N LEU A 51 -1.12 -9.17 1.04
CA LEU A 51 -0.11 -8.11 1.11
C LEU A 51 -0.38 -7.14 -0.04
N PHE A 52 -0.64 -5.87 0.28
CA PHE A 52 -0.65 -4.79 -0.69
C PHE A 52 0.76 -4.18 -0.78
N VAL A 53 1.23 -3.90 -2.00
CA VAL A 53 2.54 -3.29 -2.28
C VAL A 53 2.35 -2.05 -3.15
N ALA A 54 2.69 -0.87 -2.60
CA ALA A 54 2.61 0.44 -3.24
C ALA A 54 3.85 0.70 -4.08
N ASN A 55 3.65 0.88 -5.39
CA ASN A 55 4.70 1.16 -6.36
C ASN A 55 4.67 2.68 -6.62
N ASN A 56 5.56 3.43 -5.95
CA ASN A 56 5.42 4.87 -5.69
C ASN A 56 5.47 5.71 -6.97
N TRP A 57 6.38 5.35 -7.89
CA TRP A 57 6.61 6.04 -9.17
C TRP A 57 5.72 5.48 -10.29
N ASP A 58 5.37 4.19 -10.22
CA ASP A 58 4.42 3.53 -11.12
C ASP A 58 2.98 4.06 -10.95
N GLY A 59 2.59 4.42 -9.73
CA GLY A 59 1.20 4.75 -9.41
C GLY A 59 0.27 3.53 -9.42
N THR A 60 0.82 2.35 -9.10
CA THR A 60 0.03 1.12 -8.97
C THR A 60 0.16 0.47 -7.59
N ALA A 61 -0.73 -0.47 -7.30
CA ALA A 61 -0.67 -1.32 -6.12
C ALA A 61 -0.77 -2.80 -6.51
N HIS A 62 0.25 -3.60 -6.21
CA HIS A 62 0.19 -5.04 -6.37
C HIS A 62 -0.56 -5.68 -5.17
N VAL A 63 -1.45 -6.64 -5.46
CA VAL A 63 -2.16 -7.43 -4.45
C VAL A 63 -1.59 -8.84 -4.46
N VAL A 64 -1.00 -9.29 -3.35
CA VAL A 64 -0.17 -10.51 -3.32
C VAL A 64 -0.66 -11.50 -2.26
N ASP A 65 -0.59 -12.79 -2.55
CA ASP A 65 -0.78 -13.85 -1.56
C ASP A 65 0.38 -13.84 -0.52
N PRO A 66 0.13 -13.61 0.78
CA PRO A 66 1.18 -13.50 1.78
C PRO A 66 1.80 -14.85 2.17
N LYS A 67 1.29 -15.97 1.65
CA LYS A 67 1.79 -17.34 1.91
C LYS A 67 2.46 -17.96 0.69
N SER A 68 1.87 -17.81 -0.50
CA SER A 68 2.40 -18.36 -1.75
C SER A 68 3.19 -17.36 -2.60
N TYR A 69 3.18 -16.07 -2.22
CA TYR A 69 3.83 -14.96 -2.93
C TYR A 69 3.34 -14.73 -4.37
N ARG A 70 2.20 -15.33 -4.73
CA ARG A 70 1.56 -15.16 -6.04
C ARG A 70 0.94 -13.76 -6.14
N LYS A 71 1.33 -12.98 -7.15
CA LYS A 71 0.61 -11.78 -7.62
C LYS A 71 -0.83 -12.21 -7.97
N LEU A 72 -1.82 -11.57 -7.35
CA LEU A 72 -3.25 -11.83 -7.58
C LEU A 72 -3.88 -10.79 -8.49
N ASP A 73 -3.34 -9.58 -8.46
CA ASP A 73 -3.93 -8.39 -9.06
C ASP A 73 -2.91 -7.24 -9.08
N ARG A 74 -3.12 -6.27 -9.98
CA ARG A 74 -2.44 -4.98 -10.04
C ARG A 74 -3.50 -3.88 -10.17
N LEU A 75 -3.56 -2.98 -9.19
CA LEU A 75 -4.50 -1.86 -9.18
C LEU A 75 -3.81 -0.62 -9.76
N ASN A 76 -4.40 0.05 -10.74
CA ASN A 76 -4.09 1.45 -11.02
C ASN A 76 -4.67 2.30 -9.87
N VAL A 77 -3.81 3.02 -9.12
CA VAL A 77 -4.24 3.87 -7.99
C VAL A 77 -4.31 5.37 -8.34
N ILE A 78 -4.04 5.70 -9.60
CA ILE A 78 -4.18 7.03 -10.21
C ILE A 78 -5.07 7.02 -11.48
N PRO A 79 -6.29 6.43 -11.46
CA PRO A 79 -7.14 6.37 -12.65
C PRO A 79 -7.62 7.75 -13.15
N ASP A 80 -7.43 8.81 -12.37
CA ASP A 80 -7.67 10.22 -12.69
C ASP A 80 -6.38 11.02 -13.01
N LYS A 81 -5.21 10.38 -13.18
CA LYS A 81 -3.88 11.00 -13.39
C LYS A 81 -3.94 12.23 -14.29
N ALA A 82 -4.36 12.05 -15.55
CA ALA A 82 -4.39 13.13 -16.54
C ALA A 82 -5.35 14.28 -16.19
N ALA A 83 -6.37 14.03 -15.36
CA ALA A 83 -7.24 15.09 -14.84
C ALA A 83 -6.57 15.86 -13.70
N ARG A 84 -5.88 15.17 -12.77
CA ARG A 84 -5.10 15.80 -11.70
C ARG A 84 -3.96 16.64 -12.26
N GLU A 85 -3.21 16.13 -13.23
CA GLU A 85 -2.11 16.85 -13.88
C GLU A 85 -2.60 18.13 -14.59
N ARG A 86 -3.76 18.10 -15.24
CA ARG A 86 -4.38 19.31 -15.82
C ARG A 86 -4.84 20.32 -14.75
N GLU A 87 -5.48 19.85 -13.68
CA GLU A 87 -5.88 20.71 -12.55
C GLU A 87 -4.65 21.41 -11.94
N ILE A 88 -3.57 20.65 -11.68
CA ILE A 88 -2.30 21.15 -11.14
C ILE A 88 -1.63 22.12 -12.12
N ALA A 89 -1.56 21.82 -13.42
CA ALA A 89 -0.95 22.70 -14.41
C ALA A 89 -1.66 24.07 -14.54
N THR A 90 -2.93 24.18 -14.12
CA THR A 90 -3.66 25.46 -14.11
C THR A 90 -3.51 26.28 -12.83
N ASP A 91 -2.90 25.73 -11.78
CA ASP A 91 -2.55 26.45 -10.53
C ASP A 91 -1.02 26.56 -10.40
N PRO A 92 -0.44 27.76 -10.59
CA PRO A 92 1.01 27.97 -10.51
C PRO A 92 1.64 27.57 -9.16
N VAL A 93 0.88 27.64 -8.06
CA VAL A 93 1.38 27.25 -6.73
C VAL A 93 1.38 25.73 -6.61
N ALA A 94 0.29 25.06 -7.00
CA ALA A 94 0.22 23.61 -7.03
C ALA A 94 1.28 23.00 -7.96
N LEU A 95 1.47 23.57 -9.16
CA LEU A 95 2.51 23.16 -10.10
C LEU A 95 3.91 23.35 -9.53
N GLY A 96 4.16 24.46 -8.83
CA GLY A 96 5.43 24.70 -8.14
C GLY A 96 5.74 23.63 -7.10
N TYR A 97 4.76 23.24 -6.28
CA TYR A 97 4.91 22.15 -5.31
C TYR A 97 5.04 20.78 -5.98
N PHE A 98 4.27 20.48 -7.03
CA PHE A 98 4.35 19.23 -7.78
C PHE A 98 5.77 18.98 -8.33
N LEU A 99 6.35 20.00 -8.97
CA LEU A 99 7.72 19.97 -9.50
C LEU A 99 8.78 19.91 -8.37
N ALA A 100 8.54 20.59 -7.25
CA ALA A 100 9.42 20.52 -6.08
C ALA A 100 9.40 19.12 -5.42
N ILE A 101 8.24 18.48 -5.30
CA ILE A 101 8.10 17.10 -4.79
C ILE A 101 8.87 16.14 -5.68
N ARG A 102 8.67 16.22 -7.01
CA ARG A 102 9.41 15.42 -8.00
C ARG A 102 10.92 15.53 -7.81
N THR A 103 11.42 16.77 -7.69
CA THR A 103 12.86 17.06 -7.68
C THR A 103 13.51 16.75 -6.33
N LEU A 104 12.85 17.07 -5.21
CA LEU A 104 13.45 17.08 -3.88
C LEU A 104 13.08 15.85 -3.02
N ILE A 105 12.02 15.11 -3.39
CA ILE A 105 11.45 14.03 -2.58
C ILE A 105 11.31 12.73 -3.39
N GLY A 106 10.83 12.81 -4.62
CA GLY A 106 10.65 11.67 -5.53
C GLY A 106 11.91 11.27 -6.32
N GLU A 107 13.10 11.79 -5.97
CA GLU A 107 14.38 11.46 -6.61
C GLU A 107 14.39 11.66 -8.15
N GLY A 108 13.60 12.63 -8.66
CA GLY A 108 13.41 12.91 -10.08
C GLY A 108 12.07 12.44 -10.65
N HIS A 109 11.32 11.61 -9.92
CA HIS A 109 10.05 11.01 -10.34
C HIS A 109 8.87 11.58 -9.53
N ASP A 110 7.65 11.43 -10.05
CA ASP A 110 6.46 11.81 -9.31
C ASP A 110 6.14 10.78 -8.21
N GLN A 111 5.73 11.25 -7.04
CA GLN A 111 5.28 10.39 -5.95
C GLN A 111 3.76 10.17 -6.06
N TYR A 112 3.33 9.18 -6.83
CA TYR A 112 1.91 8.91 -7.07
C TYR A 112 1.23 8.14 -5.92
N VAL A 113 1.95 7.35 -5.14
CA VAL A 113 1.41 6.66 -3.94
C VAL A 113 2.46 6.48 -2.84
N ASP A 114 2.26 7.08 -1.66
CA ASP A 114 3.09 6.75 -0.48
C ASP A 114 2.51 5.54 0.27
N ASP A 115 1.31 5.65 0.85
CA ASP A 115 0.75 4.61 1.73
C ASP A 115 -0.63 4.13 1.28
N MET A 116 -1.03 2.95 1.76
CA MET A 116 -2.37 2.44 1.51
C MET A 116 -2.93 1.52 2.60
N PHE A 117 -4.25 1.57 2.80
CA PHE A 117 -4.96 0.67 3.71
C PHE A 117 -6.24 0.16 3.06
N SER A 118 -6.52 -1.14 3.19
CA SER A 118 -7.82 -1.70 2.83
C SER A 118 -8.87 -1.42 3.91
N SER A 119 -10.12 -1.18 3.51
CA SER A 119 -11.28 -1.27 4.41
C SER A 119 -11.35 -2.66 5.07
N PRO A 120 -11.72 -2.79 6.37
CA PRO A 120 -11.82 -4.10 7.03
C PRO A 120 -12.77 -5.11 6.36
N ASP A 121 -13.80 -4.64 5.64
CA ASP A 121 -14.75 -5.49 4.91
C ASP A 121 -14.31 -5.82 3.46
N GLY A 122 -13.06 -5.47 3.11
CA GLY A 122 -12.39 -5.81 1.86
C GLY A 122 -13.01 -5.25 0.58
N ARG A 123 -13.72 -4.11 0.66
CA ARG A 123 -14.34 -3.43 -0.49
C ARG A 123 -13.49 -2.34 -1.12
N PHE A 124 -12.80 -1.57 -0.29
CA PHE A 124 -12.11 -0.35 -0.69
C PHE A 124 -10.64 -0.44 -0.34
N VAL A 125 -9.81 0.25 -1.11
CA VAL A 125 -8.46 0.62 -0.71
C VAL A 125 -8.37 2.15 -0.63
N TYR A 126 -7.77 2.65 0.44
CA TYR A 126 -7.49 4.05 0.69
C TYR A 126 -6.03 4.32 0.33
N ILE A 127 -5.76 5.34 -0.47
CA ILE A 127 -4.44 5.64 -1.05
C ILE A 127 -4.07 7.09 -0.74
N SER A 128 -2.89 7.36 -0.17
CA SER A 128 -2.32 8.71 -0.13
C SER A 128 -1.45 8.94 -1.36
N ARG A 129 -1.64 10.08 -2.03
CA ARG A 129 -1.05 10.41 -3.33
C ARG A 129 -0.22 11.69 -3.24
N PRO A 130 1.06 11.61 -2.82
CA PRO A 130 1.84 12.78 -2.40
C PRO A 130 1.88 13.91 -3.43
N SER A 131 2.24 13.62 -4.69
CA SER A 131 2.27 14.62 -5.77
C SER A 131 0.90 15.22 -6.09
N PHE A 132 -0.20 14.51 -5.81
CA PHE A 132 -1.56 15.00 -6.03
C PHE A 132 -2.19 15.67 -4.81
N ALA A 133 -1.47 15.77 -3.69
CA ALA A 133 -1.93 16.43 -2.47
C ALA A 133 -3.30 15.93 -1.97
N ASP A 134 -3.59 14.64 -2.13
CA ASP A 134 -4.90 14.09 -1.76
C ASP A 134 -4.82 12.64 -1.26
N VAL A 135 -5.96 12.19 -0.73
CA VAL A 135 -6.26 10.80 -0.39
C VAL A 135 -7.51 10.38 -1.16
N VAL A 136 -7.52 9.16 -1.69
CA VAL A 136 -8.69 8.59 -2.40
C VAL A 136 -9.11 7.25 -1.80
N ALA A 137 -10.41 6.96 -1.86
CA ALA A 137 -10.90 5.57 -1.78
C ALA A 137 -11.20 5.04 -3.18
N ILE A 138 -10.68 3.86 -3.49
CA ILE A 138 -10.99 3.12 -4.72
C ILE A 138 -11.83 1.88 -4.33
N ASP A 139 -13.01 1.71 -4.94
CA ASP A 139 -13.79 0.47 -4.82
C ASP A 139 -13.11 -0.61 -5.66
N LEU A 140 -12.59 -1.64 -4.98
CA LEU A 140 -11.75 -2.67 -5.59
C LEU A 140 -12.45 -3.38 -6.74
N ARG A 141 -13.76 -3.65 -6.60
CA ARG A 141 -14.57 -4.34 -7.63
C ARG A 141 -14.77 -3.48 -8.87
N THR A 142 -14.93 -2.16 -8.74
CA THR A 142 -15.19 -1.27 -9.88
C THR A 142 -13.96 -0.53 -10.41
N ARG A 143 -12.82 -0.58 -9.69
CA ARG A 143 -11.58 0.17 -9.98
C ARG A 143 -11.73 1.70 -9.99
N ARG A 144 -12.87 2.22 -9.53
CA ARG A 144 -13.18 3.66 -9.57
C ARG A 144 -12.93 4.31 -8.22
N ILE A 145 -12.44 5.55 -8.27
CA ILE A 145 -12.42 6.46 -7.13
C ILE A 145 -13.87 6.72 -6.70
N VAL A 146 -14.17 6.45 -5.43
CA VAL A 146 -15.47 6.66 -4.78
C VAL A 146 -15.53 8.04 -4.13
N TRP A 147 -14.42 8.48 -3.55
CA TRP A 147 -14.22 9.82 -3.01
C TRP A 147 -12.75 10.22 -3.09
N ARG A 148 -12.50 11.53 -3.16
CA ARG A 148 -11.20 12.21 -3.09
C ARG A 148 -11.28 13.25 -1.97
N VAL A 149 -10.30 13.26 -1.08
CA VAL A 149 -10.11 14.26 -0.02
C VAL A 149 -8.78 14.97 -0.29
N PRO A 150 -8.76 16.24 -0.72
CA PRO A 150 -7.52 17.01 -0.73
C PRO A 150 -7.03 17.18 0.72
N VAL A 151 -5.72 17.06 0.94
CA VAL A 151 -5.11 17.42 2.23
C VAL A 151 -4.78 18.91 2.25
N ASP A 152 -4.56 19.46 3.44
CA ASP A 152 -4.12 20.86 3.54
C ASP A 152 -2.69 21.01 3.01
N GLY A 153 -2.45 22.08 2.26
CA GLY A 153 -1.19 22.27 1.52
C GLY A 153 -1.13 21.43 0.25
N TYR A 154 0.04 20.88 -0.06
CA TYR A 154 0.38 20.34 -1.37
C TYR A 154 1.10 18.98 -1.35
N ARG A 155 1.17 18.29 -0.19
CA ARG A 155 1.70 16.91 -0.10
C ARG A 155 0.99 16.09 0.98
N SER A 156 0.40 14.97 0.60
CA SER A 156 0.02 13.89 1.51
C SER A 156 1.18 12.90 1.70
N ASP A 157 1.20 12.17 2.83
CA ASP A 157 2.28 11.23 3.18
C ASP A 157 1.69 9.99 3.88
N HIS A 158 2.33 9.46 4.93
CA HIS A 158 1.86 8.20 5.54
C HIS A 158 0.44 8.33 6.07
N MET A 159 -0.21 7.18 6.12
CA MET A 159 -1.52 7.02 6.74
C MET A 159 -1.46 6.05 7.91
N ALA A 160 -2.54 6.02 8.69
CA ALA A 160 -2.84 4.92 9.59
C ALA A 160 -4.36 4.76 9.68
N ILE A 161 -4.84 3.52 9.63
CA ILE A 161 -6.27 3.22 9.85
C ILE A 161 -6.47 2.62 11.24
N SER A 162 -7.56 2.98 11.92
CA SER A 162 -7.98 2.27 13.13
C SER A 162 -8.45 0.85 12.78
N GLU A 163 -8.29 -0.10 13.70
CA GLU A 163 -8.64 -1.52 13.49
C GLU A 163 -10.12 -1.71 13.07
N ASP A 164 -11.01 -0.86 13.60
CA ASP A 164 -12.44 -0.84 13.25
C ASP A 164 -12.77 -0.15 11.92
N GLY A 165 -11.77 0.37 11.21
CA GLY A 165 -11.88 1.03 9.91
C GLY A 165 -12.57 2.39 9.91
N LYS A 166 -12.84 3.01 11.07
CA LYS A 166 -13.62 4.25 11.16
C LYS A 166 -12.80 5.54 11.16
N ARG A 167 -11.50 5.47 11.44
CA ARG A 167 -10.58 6.63 11.46
C ARG A 167 -9.40 6.34 10.55
N LEU A 168 -9.24 7.12 9.48
CA LEU A 168 -8.05 7.12 8.63
C LEU A 168 -7.28 8.42 8.86
N LEU A 169 -6.10 8.31 9.45
CA LEU A 169 -5.16 9.41 9.60
C LEU A 169 -4.39 9.60 8.30
N VAL A 170 -4.13 10.85 7.91
CA VAL A 170 -3.16 11.18 6.86
C VAL A 170 -2.30 12.37 7.27
N SER A 171 -0.99 12.22 7.13
CA SER A 171 -0.03 13.31 7.29
C SER A 171 -0.11 14.31 6.13
N ALA A 172 -0.39 15.57 6.44
CA ALA A 172 -0.37 16.67 5.48
C ALA A 172 0.99 17.39 5.58
N SER A 173 2.03 16.85 4.92
CA SER A 173 3.44 17.19 5.18
C SER A 173 3.76 18.69 5.08
N THR A 174 3.09 19.41 4.18
CA THR A 174 3.29 20.85 3.96
C THR A 174 2.43 21.75 4.86
N ALA A 175 1.56 21.19 5.70
CA ALA A 175 0.58 21.95 6.49
C ALA A 175 0.70 21.78 8.02
N ARG A 176 1.76 21.11 8.50
CA ARG A 176 2.06 20.93 9.94
C ARG A 176 0.88 20.34 10.74
N LYS A 177 0.11 19.45 10.13
CA LYS A 177 -1.04 18.77 10.76
C LYS A 177 -1.24 17.35 10.22
N VAL A 178 -2.08 16.61 10.93
CA VAL A 178 -2.63 15.32 10.49
C VAL A 178 -4.14 15.49 10.38
N HIS A 179 -4.70 15.10 9.24
CA HIS A 179 -6.15 15.02 9.04
C HIS A 179 -6.67 13.66 9.49
N VAL A 180 -7.87 13.66 10.07
CA VAL A 180 -8.64 12.45 10.42
C VAL A 180 -9.81 12.36 9.46
N ILE A 181 -9.80 11.37 8.59
CA ILE A 181 -10.83 11.13 7.57
C ILE A 181 -11.78 10.04 8.08
N ASP A 182 -13.10 10.26 7.96
CA ASP A 182 -14.10 9.19 7.99
C ASP A 182 -14.05 8.43 6.65
N PRO A 183 -13.59 7.16 6.60
CA PRO A 183 -13.36 6.47 5.34
C PRO A 183 -14.65 6.04 4.62
N ARG A 184 -15.80 6.08 5.32
CA ARG A 184 -17.13 5.83 4.75
C ARG A 184 -17.71 7.09 4.13
N ALA A 185 -17.49 8.25 4.76
CA ALA A 185 -18.01 9.54 4.28
C ALA A 185 -17.10 10.23 3.26
N GLY A 186 -15.79 9.93 3.26
CA GLY A 186 -14.81 10.60 2.42
C GLY A 186 -14.63 12.07 2.80
N LYS A 187 -14.52 12.36 4.11
CA LYS A 187 -14.44 13.71 4.67
C LYS A 187 -13.50 13.77 5.86
N VAL A 188 -12.77 14.87 5.99
CA VAL A 188 -12.07 15.23 7.24
C VAL A 188 -13.12 15.50 8.32
N VAL A 189 -13.03 14.80 9.44
CA VAL A 189 -13.93 14.93 10.60
C VAL A 189 -13.24 15.48 11.84
N ALA A 190 -11.91 15.44 11.88
CA ALA A 190 -11.06 16.10 12.86
C ALA A 190 -9.65 16.31 12.30
N GLU A 191 -8.83 17.06 13.03
CA GLU A 191 -7.40 17.23 12.74
C GLU A 191 -6.61 17.48 14.03
N PHE A 192 -5.30 17.29 13.99
CA PHE A 192 -4.41 17.67 15.09
C PHE A 192 -3.09 18.27 14.60
N ALA A 193 -2.50 19.13 15.44
CA ALA A 193 -1.28 19.85 15.15
C ALA A 193 -0.02 18.97 15.22
N SER A 194 0.95 19.26 14.36
CA SER A 194 2.23 18.58 14.23
C SER A 194 3.39 19.58 14.14
N GLY A 195 4.62 19.10 14.28
CA GLY A 195 5.79 19.81 13.77
C GLY A 195 5.86 19.81 12.24
N ASP A 196 6.97 20.30 11.69
CA ASP A 196 7.23 20.38 10.25
C ASP A 196 7.40 19.00 9.61
N SER A 197 6.90 18.84 8.39
CA SER A 197 6.76 17.54 7.70
C SER A 197 6.17 16.45 8.61
N PRO A 198 4.86 16.53 8.95
CA PRO A 198 4.10 15.37 9.39
C PRO A 198 4.43 14.16 8.50
N HIS A 199 4.75 13.04 9.12
CA HIS A 199 5.25 11.85 8.45
C HIS A 199 4.48 10.61 8.91
N GLU A 200 4.95 9.90 9.94
CA GLU A 200 4.36 8.63 10.36
C GLU A 200 3.30 8.76 11.45
N ASN A 201 2.18 8.06 11.26
CA ASN A 201 1.14 7.83 12.26
C ASN A 201 1.06 6.34 12.61
N ASN A 202 0.80 6.01 13.88
CA ASN A 202 0.44 4.68 14.34
C ASN A 202 -0.62 4.79 15.46
N PHE A 203 -1.64 3.94 15.46
CA PHE A 203 -2.55 3.80 16.61
C PHE A 203 -1.91 2.93 17.71
N SER A 204 -2.26 3.18 18.97
CA SER A 204 -2.04 2.22 20.07
C SER A 204 -2.85 0.93 19.84
N ALA A 205 -2.44 -0.17 20.47
CA ALA A 205 -3.13 -1.46 20.38
C ALA A 205 -4.56 -1.40 20.93
N ASP A 206 -4.87 -0.46 21.84
CA ASP A 206 -6.23 -0.18 22.32
C ASP A 206 -6.98 0.93 21.55
N ALA A 207 -6.34 1.48 20.50
CA ALA A 207 -6.79 2.57 19.65
C ALA A 207 -7.23 3.87 20.39
N LYS A 208 -6.77 4.10 21.62
CA LYS A 208 -7.02 5.34 22.39
C LYS A 208 -5.93 6.38 22.25
N LYS A 209 -4.75 6.02 21.74
CA LYS A 209 -3.65 6.94 21.47
C LYS A 209 -3.20 6.83 20.02
N ILE A 210 -2.65 7.93 19.53
CA ILE A 210 -1.96 8.01 18.24
C ILE A 210 -0.52 8.40 18.57
N PHE A 211 0.43 7.59 18.11
CA PHE A 211 1.84 7.90 18.08
C PHE A 211 2.15 8.54 16.72
N HIS A 212 2.55 9.81 16.75
CA HIS A 212 2.80 10.60 15.54
C HIS A 212 4.25 11.11 15.50
N ALA A 213 4.83 11.20 14.30
CA ALA A 213 6.17 11.71 14.09
C ALA A 213 6.20 12.82 13.01
N SER A 214 6.87 13.93 13.31
CA SER A 214 7.24 14.96 12.35
C SER A 214 8.74 14.94 12.08
N ILE A 215 9.14 15.01 10.81
CA ILE A 215 10.54 14.78 10.40
C ILE A 215 11.32 16.03 10.02
N GLY A 216 10.66 17.18 9.91
CA GLY A 216 11.28 18.45 9.55
C GLY A 216 11.60 18.60 8.06
N MET A 217 12.44 19.57 7.75
CA MET A 217 12.81 19.98 6.38
C MET A 217 13.90 19.06 5.79
N VAL A 218 13.62 17.75 5.76
CA VAL A 218 14.59 16.67 5.45
C VAL A 218 15.17 16.72 4.04
N TYR A 219 14.48 17.41 3.13
CA TYR A 219 14.87 17.63 1.74
C TYR A 219 15.79 18.84 1.55
N THR A 220 16.21 19.50 2.62
CA THR A 220 17.21 20.59 2.59
C THR A 220 18.61 20.05 2.90
N PRO A 221 19.69 20.53 2.26
CA PRO A 221 21.06 20.02 2.44
C PRO A 221 21.74 20.46 3.76
N ALA A 222 20.96 20.91 4.75
CA ALA A 222 21.44 21.51 6.00
C ALA A 222 21.70 20.44 7.09
N ASP A 223 22.47 19.41 6.76
CA ASP A 223 22.54 18.18 7.56
C ASP A 223 23.53 18.21 8.70
N ARG A 224 24.43 19.19 8.68
CA ARG A 224 25.51 19.30 9.66
C ARG A 224 24.96 19.77 11.00
N PRO A 225 25.40 19.20 12.14
CA PRO A 225 24.91 19.59 13.47
C PRO A 225 24.98 21.08 13.81
N ALA A 226 25.87 21.84 13.16
CA ALA A 226 25.99 23.29 13.33
C ALA A 226 24.83 24.11 12.74
N VAL A 227 24.07 23.55 11.79
CA VAL A 227 22.93 24.18 11.11
C VAL A 227 21.62 23.39 11.26
N ASP A 228 21.62 22.32 12.05
CA ASP A 228 20.47 21.42 12.27
C ASP A 228 19.23 22.12 12.85
N SER A 229 19.38 23.31 13.45
CA SER A 229 18.25 24.18 13.85
C SER A 229 17.40 24.67 12.67
N THR A 230 17.94 24.68 11.45
CA THR A 230 17.20 25.05 10.22
C THR A 230 16.28 23.95 9.72
N LYS A 231 16.42 22.70 10.22
CA LYS A 231 15.57 21.56 9.82
C LYS A 231 14.15 21.60 10.41
N GLY A 232 13.77 22.63 11.16
CA GLY A 232 12.41 22.82 11.67
C GLY A 232 12.01 21.87 12.82
N ASP A 233 10.72 21.91 13.14
CA ASP A 233 10.10 21.26 14.29
C ASP A 233 9.96 19.74 14.09
N ARG A 234 10.73 18.98 14.88
CA ARG A 234 10.86 17.52 14.78
C ARG A 234 10.45 16.87 16.09
N TYR A 235 9.22 16.35 16.11
CA TYR A 235 8.59 15.84 17.32
C TYR A 235 8.18 14.38 17.17
N PHE A 236 8.29 13.64 18.27
CA PHE A 236 7.50 12.46 18.54
C PHE A 236 6.35 12.85 19.47
N GLN A 237 5.12 12.64 19.05
CA GLN A 237 3.91 13.09 19.74
C GLN A 237 3.07 11.90 20.19
N VAL A 238 2.47 12.05 21.38
CA VAL A 238 1.37 11.19 21.84
C VAL A 238 0.11 12.05 21.82
N VAL A 239 -0.88 11.61 21.04
CA VAL A 239 -2.14 12.31 20.82
C VAL A 239 -3.27 11.42 21.33
N ASP A 240 -4.24 12.00 22.01
CA ASP A 240 -5.46 11.31 22.42
C ASP A 240 -6.36 11.04 21.20
N ALA A 241 -6.72 9.77 20.94
CA ALA A 241 -7.37 9.39 19.69
C ALA A 241 -8.87 9.75 19.62
N ASP A 242 -9.49 10.13 20.74
CA ASP A 242 -10.91 10.47 20.81
C ASP A 242 -11.12 12.00 20.80
N THR A 243 -10.20 12.75 21.43
CA THR A 243 -10.24 14.23 21.47
C THR A 243 -9.29 14.91 20.47
N TYR A 244 -8.37 14.15 19.86
CA TYR A 244 -7.30 14.63 18.96
C TYR A 244 -6.37 15.68 19.59
N LYS A 245 -6.35 15.76 20.93
CA LYS A 245 -5.47 16.65 21.67
C LYS A 245 -4.07 16.03 21.77
N VAL A 246 -3.05 16.80 21.42
CA VAL A 246 -1.64 16.46 21.69
C VAL A 246 -1.43 16.47 23.21
N GLU A 247 -1.13 15.30 23.78
CA GLU A 247 -0.86 15.13 25.21
C GLU A 247 0.63 15.25 25.53
N LYS A 248 1.48 14.76 24.62
CA LYS A 248 2.94 14.83 24.73
C LYS A 248 3.54 15.28 23.41
N GLN A 249 4.59 16.08 23.49
CA GLN A 249 5.43 16.51 22.37
C GLN A 249 6.88 16.38 22.80
N LEU A 250 7.61 15.45 22.20
CA LEU A 250 8.92 14.99 22.66
C LEU A 250 9.98 15.12 21.57
N GLU A 251 11.12 15.70 21.91
CA GLU A 251 12.27 15.81 21.02
C GLU A 251 13.30 14.74 21.39
N ILE A 252 13.27 13.60 20.69
CA ILE A 252 14.05 12.40 21.06
C ILE A 252 15.56 12.68 21.12
N GLY A 253 16.07 13.52 20.21
CA GLY A 253 17.47 13.94 20.20
C GLY A 253 17.87 14.75 21.44
N LYS A 254 16.98 15.60 21.95
CA LYS A 254 17.19 16.36 23.20
C LYS A 254 17.12 15.44 24.43
N LEU A 255 16.17 14.49 24.46
CA LEU A 255 16.08 13.50 25.55
C LEU A 255 17.34 12.62 25.63
N LEU A 256 17.90 12.23 24.48
CA LEU A 256 19.19 11.53 24.40
C LEU A 256 20.35 12.42 24.85
N ALA A 257 20.42 13.67 24.40
CA ALA A 257 21.46 14.61 24.80
C ALA A 257 21.48 14.88 26.32
N ALA A 258 20.31 14.94 26.96
CA ALA A 258 20.16 15.04 28.41
C ALA A 258 20.69 13.80 29.17
N GLN A 259 20.73 12.63 28.53
CA GLN A 259 21.38 11.41 29.03
C GLN A 259 22.88 11.33 28.65
N GLY A 260 23.49 12.42 28.17
CA GLY A 260 24.87 12.46 27.68
C GLY A 260 25.07 11.88 26.28
N ARG A 261 24.01 11.40 25.61
CA ARG A 261 24.05 10.78 24.27
C ARG A 261 23.80 11.85 23.21
N ARG A 262 24.82 12.63 22.88
CA ARG A 262 24.74 13.75 21.91
C ARG A 262 24.82 13.28 20.45
N GLY A 263 24.40 14.14 19.52
CA GLY A 263 24.57 13.94 18.06
C GLY A 263 23.48 13.12 17.35
N PHE A 264 22.33 12.92 18.00
CA PHE A 264 21.17 12.23 17.41
C PHE A 264 20.10 13.24 16.95
N SER A 265 19.47 12.96 15.81
CA SER A 265 18.31 13.71 15.32
C SER A 265 17.09 13.52 16.24
N SER A 266 16.20 14.51 16.29
CA SER A 266 14.86 14.36 16.90
C SER A 266 13.81 13.79 15.95
N ALA A 267 14.07 13.77 14.64
CA ALA A 267 13.13 13.22 13.66
C ALA A 267 13.13 11.69 13.71
N VAL A 268 11.98 11.14 14.10
CA VAL A 268 11.68 9.71 14.16
C VAL A 268 11.14 9.26 12.81
N ARG A 269 11.73 8.21 12.21
CA ARG A 269 11.18 7.53 11.04
C ARG A 269 11.86 6.19 10.74
N PRO A 270 11.10 5.11 10.50
CA PRO A 270 9.83 4.77 11.16
C PRO A 270 9.98 4.32 12.62
N ALA A 271 8.84 4.06 13.26
CA ALA A 271 8.72 3.51 14.60
C ALA A 271 7.95 2.17 14.61
N ALA A 272 8.32 1.28 15.53
CA ALA A 272 7.61 0.03 15.79
C ALA A 272 7.30 -0.11 17.28
N PHE A 273 6.07 -0.51 17.63
CA PHE A 273 5.56 -0.52 19.00
C PHE A 273 5.26 -1.94 19.48
N THR A 274 5.52 -2.22 20.76
CA THR A 274 5.12 -3.50 21.35
C THR A 274 3.61 -3.59 21.47
N SER A 275 3.06 -4.80 21.38
CA SER A 275 1.59 -5.03 21.45
C SER A 275 0.93 -4.68 22.79
N ASP A 276 1.70 -4.22 23.77
CA ASP A 276 1.25 -3.70 25.08
C ASP A 276 1.47 -2.18 25.20
N ASP A 277 1.84 -1.51 24.10
CA ASP A 277 2.19 -0.08 23.97
C ASP A 277 3.22 0.43 24.99
N ARG A 278 3.97 -0.48 25.62
CA ARG A 278 4.95 -0.13 26.66
C ARG A 278 6.25 0.41 26.07
N TYR A 279 6.69 -0.17 24.95
CA TYR A 279 7.98 0.16 24.35
C TYR A 279 7.81 0.53 22.87
N GLY A 280 8.34 1.70 22.50
CA GLY A 280 8.58 2.08 21.12
C GLY A 280 10.03 1.79 20.72
N TYR A 281 10.22 1.40 19.47
CA TYR A 281 11.52 1.28 18.83
C TYR A 281 11.57 2.30 17.70
N LEU A 282 12.37 3.34 17.87
CA LEU A 282 12.35 4.55 17.04
C LEU A 282 13.62 4.57 16.18
N GLN A 283 13.48 4.40 14.86
CA GLN A 283 14.56 4.79 13.95
C GLN A 283 14.64 6.33 13.92
N LEU A 284 15.85 6.87 13.81
CA LEU A 284 16.10 8.32 13.80
C LEU A 284 16.88 8.67 12.54
N SER A 285 16.75 9.89 12.04
CA SER A 285 17.55 10.37 10.90
C SER A 285 19.03 10.03 11.07
N PHE A 286 19.63 9.49 10.02
CA PHE A 286 21.03 9.06 9.94
C PHE A 286 21.48 7.99 10.97
N LEU A 287 20.61 7.52 11.86
CA LEU A 287 20.94 6.45 12.81
C LEU A 287 20.84 5.09 12.09
N HIS A 288 21.99 4.48 11.84
CA HIS A 288 22.11 3.07 11.47
C HIS A 288 21.71 2.18 12.66
N GLY A 289 20.41 2.08 12.92
CA GLY A 289 19.81 1.32 14.02
C GLY A 289 18.54 1.98 14.54
N PHE A 290 18.25 1.82 15.82
CA PHE A 290 17.05 2.39 16.46
C PHE A 290 17.26 2.59 17.96
N VAL A 291 16.43 3.44 18.56
CA VAL A 291 16.36 3.72 19.99
C VAL A 291 15.19 2.95 20.59
N GLU A 292 15.44 2.19 21.65
CA GLU A 292 14.37 1.65 22.49
C GLU A 292 13.91 2.73 23.47
N PHE A 293 12.60 2.97 23.51
CA PHE A 293 11.96 4.05 24.24
C PHE A 293 10.84 3.50 25.12
N ASP A 294 10.81 3.89 26.39
CA ASP A 294 9.71 3.57 27.31
C ASP A 294 8.62 4.63 27.19
N LEU A 295 7.49 4.28 26.58
CA LEU A 295 6.34 5.17 26.36
C LEU A 295 5.61 5.55 27.65
N LYS A 296 5.78 4.76 28.72
CA LYS A 296 5.17 5.04 30.03
C LYS A 296 5.98 6.08 30.82
N THR A 297 7.31 6.08 30.69
CA THR A 297 8.18 7.01 31.42
C THR A 297 8.77 8.14 30.57
N ASP A 298 8.53 8.12 29.26
CA ASP A 298 9.06 9.05 28.26
C ASP A 298 10.60 9.07 28.19
N ARG A 299 11.23 7.90 28.35
CA ARG A 299 12.69 7.77 28.43
C ARG A 299 13.28 6.90 27.33
N PRO A 300 14.31 7.39 26.60
CA PRO A 300 15.21 6.52 25.86
C PRO A 300 15.93 5.56 26.82
N LEU A 301 15.94 4.26 26.49
CA LEU A 301 16.56 3.21 27.29
C LEU A 301 17.91 2.80 26.67
N ARG A 302 17.85 2.10 25.54
CA ARG A 302 19.00 1.51 24.84
C ARG A 302 19.04 1.98 23.39
N ILE A 303 20.22 1.88 22.75
CA ILE A 303 20.39 2.16 21.33
C ILE A 303 20.92 0.90 20.66
N ALA A 304 20.16 0.35 19.72
CA ALA A 304 20.66 -0.65 18.80
C ALA A 304 21.49 0.05 17.72
N ARG A 305 22.71 -0.43 17.48
CA ARG A 305 23.54 -0.01 16.33
C ARG A 305 23.67 -1.20 15.38
N LEU A 306 23.18 -1.02 14.16
CA LEU A 306 23.29 -1.98 13.07
C LEU A 306 24.53 -1.64 12.22
N PRO A 307 25.10 -2.59 11.47
CA PRO A 307 26.33 -2.35 10.72
C PRO A 307 26.07 -1.42 9.52
N LYS A 308 27.13 -0.78 9.03
CA LYS A 308 27.14 -0.08 7.74
C LYS A 308 27.69 -1.02 6.66
N SER A 309 27.17 -0.97 5.44
CA SER A 309 27.87 -1.51 4.25
C SER A 309 29.20 -0.77 4.03
N GLU A 310 30.09 -1.29 3.17
CA GLU A 310 31.34 -0.57 2.83
C GLU A 310 31.09 0.73 2.07
N GLU A 311 29.96 0.81 1.37
CA GLU A 311 29.47 1.98 0.67
C GLU A 311 28.92 3.02 1.66
N ALA A 312 28.02 2.63 2.56
CA ALA A 312 27.45 3.46 3.63
C ALA A 312 28.47 4.13 4.58
N LYS A 313 29.70 3.61 4.64
CA LYS A 313 30.83 4.21 5.37
C LYS A 313 31.47 5.37 4.60
N ARG A 314 31.37 5.37 3.27
CA ARG A 314 31.91 6.37 2.35
C ARG A 314 30.87 7.41 1.97
N THR A 315 29.59 7.03 1.87
CA THR A 315 28.46 7.93 1.62
C THR A 315 28.49 9.09 2.63
N PRO A 316 28.69 10.35 2.18
CA PRO A 316 28.50 11.54 2.98
C PRO A 316 27.11 11.60 3.60
N ARG A 317 26.97 12.40 4.66
CA ARG A 317 25.68 12.52 5.36
C ARG A 317 24.64 13.20 4.47
N GLU A 318 25.10 14.16 3.70
CA GLU A 318 24.36 14.97 2.73
C GLU A 318 23.81 14.15 1.53
N GLU A 319 24.25 12.90 1.36
CA GLU A 319 23.77 11.96 0.33
C GLU A 319 22.79 10.91 0.90
N TYR A 320 22.38 11.02 2.16
CA TYR A 320 21.39 10.08 2.74
C TYR A 320 19.99 10.50 2.25
N PRO A 321 19.24 9.62 1.57
CA PRO A 321 17.94 9.95 0.98
C PRO A 321 17.00 10.43 2.08
N LEU A 322 16.60 11.69 1.99
CA LEU A 322 15.73 12.38 2.95
C LEU A 322 16.21 12.25 4.41
N ASP A 323 17.52 12.37 4.64
CA ASP A 323 18.21 12.23 5.94
C ASP A 323 18.19 10.79 6.54
N SER A 324 17.74 9.78 5.81
CA SER A 324 17.47 8.45 6.36
C SER A 324 18.62 7.45 6.16
N ALA A 325 19.03 6.79 7.24
CA ALA A 325 19.88 5.60 7.12
C ALA A 325 19.05 4.35 6.77
N HIS A 326 17.88 4.25 7.39
CA HIS A 326 16.91 3.16 7.31
C HIS A 326 15.51 3.78 7.11
N HIS A 327 14.61 3.10 6.41
CA HIS A 327 13.23 3.55 6.16
C HIS A 327 12.16 2.56 6.64
N GLY A 328 12.54 1.39 7.16
CA GLY A 328 11.62 0.32 7.51
C GLY A 328 11.92 -0.25 8.89
N LEU A 329 10.91 -0.35 9.75
CA LEU A 329 10.98 -1.08 11.02
C LEU A 329 9.65 -1.77 11.34
N ALA A 330 9.69 -3.08 11.50
CA ALA A 330 8.60 -3.88 12.04
C ALA A 330 9.05 -4.60 13.32
N ILE A 331 8.11 -4.88 14.23
CA ILE A 331 8.30 -5.79 15.37
C ILE A 331 7.28 -6.92 15.25
N ASN A 332 7.72 -8.16 15.46
CA ASN A 332 6.81 -9.30 15.33
C ASN A 332 5.77 -9.34 16.46
N PRO A 333 4.55 -9.88 16.25
CA PRO A 333 3.47 -9.87 17.25
C PRO A 333 3.84 -10.52 18.60
N ALA A 334 4.80 -11.45 18.62
CA ALA A 334 5.33 -12.03 19.85
C ALA A 334 6.23 -11.08 20.67
N ASN A 335 6.49 -9.86 20.18
CA ASN A 335 7.42 -8.88 20.76
C ASN A 335 8.81 -9.47 21.04
N THR A 336 9.34 -10.35 20.17
CA THR A 336 10.64 -11.00 20.39
C THR A 336 11.72 -10.53 19.43
N LYS A 337 11.33 -10.07 18.23
CA LYS A 337 12.25 -9.69 17.16
C LYS A 337 11.74 -8.49 16.37
N LEU A 338 12.68 -7.66 15.93
CA LEU A 338 12.46 -6.58 14.99
C LEU A 338 13.04 -6.93 13.62
N CYS A 339 12.50 -6.31 12.58
CA CYS A 339 12.98 -6.37 11.20
C CYS A 339 13.22 -4.95 10.70
N ALA A 340 14.49 -4.57 10.55
CA ALA A 340 14.89 -3.24 10.08
C ALA A 340 15.35 -3.29 8.62
N ALA A 341 14.80 -2.42 7.77
CA ALA A 341 15.25 -2.22 6.40
C ALA A 341 16.42 -1.21 6.38
N GLY A 342 17.62 -1.69 6.08
CA GLY A 342 18.85 -0.92 6.08
C GLY A 342 19.07 -0.21 4.75
N THR A 343 18.29 0.85 4.48
CA THR A 343 18.22 1.51 3.16
C THR A 343 19.57 1.85 2.56
N ILE A 344 20.43 2.55 3.29
CA ILE A 344 21.78 2.95 2.81
C ILE A 344 22.79 1.80 2.83
N SER A 345 22.38 0.57 3.15
CA SER A 345 23.29 -0.58 3.32
C SER A 345 22.79 -1.91 2.73
N ASP A 346 21.72 -1.87 1.92
CA ASP A 346 21.29 -2.94 1.01
C ASP A 346 21.00 -4.28 1.72
N TYR A 347 20.61 -4.18 2.99
CA TYR A 347 20.26 -5.31 3.83
C TYR A 347 18.94 -5.12 4.57
N ALA A 348 18.38 -6.24 4.99
CA ALA A 348 17.42 -6.32 6.08
C ALA A 348 18.08 -6.97 7.32
N ALA A 349 17.72 -6.51 8.52
CA ALA A 349 18.26 -7.02 9.77
C ALA A 349 17.16 -7.59 10.67
N ILE A 350 17.23 -8.89 10.96
CA ILE A 350 16.40 -9.53 11.99
C ILE A 350 17.11 -9.42 13.34
N VAL A 351 16.57 -8.59 14.24
CA VAL A 351 17.19 -8.19 15.51
C VAL A 351 16.40 -8.75 16.69
N THR A 352 17.06 -9.43 17.62
CA THR A 352 16.41 -9.99 18.82
C THR A 352 16.24 -8.91 19.89
N ARG A 353 15.00 -8.67 20.35
CA ARG A 353 14.64 -7.52 21.20
C ARG A 353 15.39 -7.47 22.54
N SER A 354 15.62 -8.62 23.16
CA SER A 354 16.20 -8.69 24.50
C SER A 354 17.66 -8.22 24.57
N ASN A 355 18.46 -8.46 23.53
CA ASN A 355 19.92 -8.22 23.54
C ASN A 355 20.47 -7.54 22.27
N PHE A 356 19.61 -7.22 21.30
CA PHE A 356 19.97 -6.70 19.97
C PHE A 356 20.97 -7.56 19.16
N ALA A 357 21.05 -8.85 19.46
CA ALA A 357 21.73 -9.82 18.60
C ALA A 357 20.99 -9.92 17.26
N ARG A 358 21.72 -9.80 16.14
CA ARG A 358 21.15 -9.55 14.82
C ARG A 358 21.67 -10.53 13.76
N LYS A 359 20.81 -10.85 12.78
CA LYS A 359 21.21 -11.49 11.52
C LYS A 359 20.98 -10.50 10.39
N ILE A 360 21.98 -10.35 9.53
CA ILE A 360 21.95 -9.48 8.36
C ILE A 360 21.64 -10.35 7.13
N VAL A 361 20.69 -9.91 6.32
CA VAL A 361 20.25 -10.55 5.08
C VAL A 361 20.43 -9.54 3.97
N LYS A 362 21.25 -9.82 2.95
CA LYS A 362 21.28 -8.98 1.74
C LYS A 362 19.96 -9.14 1.01
N VAL A 363 19.32 -8.04 0.61
CA VAL A 363 17.99 -8.08 -0.03
C VAL A 363 17.95 -7.38 -1.39
N GLY A 364 18.88 -6.47 -1.66
CA GLY A 364 18.96 -5.66 -2.88
C GLY A 364 19.10 -4.17 -2.55
N GLU A 365 19.11 -3.32 -3.57
CA GLU A 365 19.37 -1.88 -3.47
C GLU A 365 18.22 -1.12 -2.79
N LYS A 366 18.57 -0.17 -1.91
CA LYS A 366 17.61 0.74 -1.27
C LYS A 366 16.41 0.02 -0.59
N PRO A 367 16.65 -0.87 0.42
CA PRO A 367 15.57 -1.48 1.20
C PRO A 367 14.73 -0.40 1.90
N TYR A 368 13.44 -0.32 1.57
CA TYR A 368 12.60 0.81 1.95
C TYR A 368 11.73 0.47 3.16
N TRP A 369 10.66 -0.30 3.00
CA TRP A 369 9.71 -0.57 4.10
C TRP A 369 9.83 -1.99 4.64
N SER A 370 9.40 -2.20 5.88
CA SER A 370 9.24 -3.54 6.45
C SER A 370 7.90 -3.72 7.16
N THR A 371 7.29 -4.89 7.00
CA THR A 371 6.00 -5.24 7.64
C THR A 371 5.94 -6.73 7.97
N ASN A 372 5.06 -7.12 8.89
CA ASN A 372 4.88 -8.52 9.27
C ASN A 372 3.92 -9.24 8.31
N SER A 373 4.09 -10.55 8.12
CA SER A 373 2.98 -11.41 7.70
C SER A 373 1.87 -11.41 8.77
N GLY A 374 0.62 -11.67 8.37
CA GLY A 374 -0.51 -11.74 9.30
C GLY A 374 -0.35 -12.78 10.43
N ASP A 375 0.43 -13.84 10.20
CA ASP A 375 0.76 -14.85 11.22
C ASP A 375 2.01 -14.51 12.06
N GLY A 376 2.66 -13.37 11.79
CA GLY A 376 3.82 -12.87 12.53
C GLY A 376 5.12 -13.66 12.34
N ARG A 377 5.18 -14.63 11.43
CA ARG A 377 6.34 -15.52 11.22
C ARG A 377 7.37 -14.95 10.23
N VAL A 378 6.92 -14.12 9.30
CA VAL A 378 7.73 -13.54 8.22
C VAL A 378 7.75 -12.02 8.34
N CYS A 379 8.90 -11.43 8.06
CA CYS A 379 9.02 -10.01 7.72
C CYS A 379 9.07 -9.89 6.20
N PHE A 380 8.18 -9.11 5.61
CA PHE A 380 8.32 -8.61 4.26
C PHE A 380 9.15 -7.34 4.28
N VAL A 381 10.10 -7.22 3.36
CA VAL A 381 10.91 -6.01 3.13
C VAL A 381 10.77 -5.61 1.67
N SER A 382 10.35 -4.38 1.39
CA SER A 382 10.35 -3.86 0.04
C SER A 382 11.73 -3.30 -0.28
N VAL A 383 12.15 -3.45 -1.52
CA VAL A 383 13.50 -3.13 -1.99
C VAL A 383 13.32 -2.25 -3.22
N SER A 384 13.38 -0.92 -3.01
CA SER A 384 12.82 0.02 -3.97
C SER A 384 13.76 0.45 -5.09
N GLY A 385 15.04 0.04 -5.06
CA GLY A 385 15.93 0.07 -6.21
C GLY A 385 15.91 -1.22 -7.06
N ASP A 386 15.23 -2.27 -6.58
CA ASP A 386 15.24 -3.62 -7.16
C ASP A 386 13.84 -4.10 -7.63
N ASP A 387 12.82 -3.25 -7.50
CA ASP A 387 11.39 -3.48 -7.79
C ASP A 387 10.84 -4.81 -7.26
N ARG A 388 11.19 -5.13 -6.01
CA ARG A 388 10.84 -6.42 -5.39
C ARG A 388 10.51 -6.33 -3.93
N VAL A 389 9.94 -7.43 -3.45
CA VAL A 389 9.73 -7.71 -2.04
C VAL A 389 10.48 -8.98 -1.67
N VAL A 390 11.15 -8.96 -0.52
CA VAL A 390 11.86 -10.11 0.06
C VAL A 390 11.18 -10.53 1.35
N ALA A 391 10.85 -11.82 1.46
CA ALA A 391 10.24 -12.45 2.62
C ALA A 391 11.32 -13.12 3.49
N ILE A 392 11.42 -12.74 4.76
CA ILE A 392 12.46 -13.19 5.69
C ILE A 392 11.82 -13.82 6.92
N SER A 393 12.20 -15.06 7.26
CA SER A 393 11.70 -15.71 8.47
C SER A 393 12.28 -15.06 9.73
N TYR A 394 11.42 -14.64 10.66
CA TYR A 394 11.85 -14.18 11.98
C TYR A 394 12.56 -15.27 12.79
N ALA A 395 12.18 -16.53 12.61
CA ALA A 395 12.76 -17.65 13.35
C ALA A 395 14.21 -17.92 12.94
N THR A 396 14.48 -18.02 11.63
CA THR A 396 15.80 -18.40 11.11
C THR A 396 16.68 -17.19 10.78
N GLY A 397 16.10 -16.03 10.48
CA GLY A 397 16.80 -14.88 9.88
C GLY A 397 17.37 -15.21 8.51
N ARG A 398 16.67 -16.02 7.73
CA ARG A 398 16.97 -16.33 6.32
C ARG A 398 15.79 -15.88 5.46
N GLU A 399 16.09 -15.51 4.23
CA GLU A 399 15.08 -15.38 3.17
C GLU A 399 14.32 -16.71 2.99
N VAL A 400 13.02 -16.60 2.74
CA VAL A 400 12.08 -17.70 2.46
C VAL A 400 11.26 -17.48 1.19
N GLY A 401 11.41 -16.33 0.53
CA GLY A 401 10.80 -16.03 -0.76
C GLY A 401 11.15 -14.61 -1.25
N ARG A 402 10.95 -14.38 -2.54
CA ARG A 402 11.06 -13.08 -3.21
C ARG A 402 10.11 -13.03 -4.39
N PHE A 403 9.67 -11.83 -4.78
CA PHE A 403 8.84 -11.61 -5.96
C PHE A 403 8.98 -10.17 -6.47
N THR A 404 8.86 -9.98 -7.79
CA THR A 404 8.85 -8.67 -8.45
C THR A 404 7.49 -7.98 -8.28
N VAL A 405 7.50 -6.65 -8.32
CA VAL A 405 6.35 -5.75 -8.25
C VAL A 405 6.61 -4.56 -9.21
N GLY A 406 5.77 -3.51 -9.16
CA GLY A 406 5.94 -2.34 -10.03
C GLY A 406 7.02 -1.39 -9.52
N ASP A 407 7.30 -0.35 -10.32
CA ASP A 407 8.40 0.61 -10.10
C ASP A 407 8.34 1.31 -8.72
N HIS A 408 9.49 1.25 -8.04
CA HIS A 408 9.81 1.86 -6.76
C HIS A 408 8.84 1.48 -5.62
N PRO A 409 8.84 0.21 -5.16
CA PRO A 409 7.95 -0.26 -4.11
C PRO A 409 8.32 0.32 -2.73
N GLN A 410 7.87 1.53 -2.44
CA GLN A 410 8.17 2.20 -1.19
C GLN A 410 7.43 1.59 -0.01
N ARG A 411 6.12 1.30 -0.10
CA ARG A 411 5.35 0.80 1.06
C ARG A 411 4.61 -0.49 0.84
N MET A 412 4.37 -1.18 1.95
CA MET A 412 3.56 -2.39 1.99
C MET A 412 2.75 -2.46 3.27
N ARG A 413 1.47 -2.83 3.14
CA ARG A 413 0.60 -3.11 4.28
C ARG A 413 -0.05 -4.48 4.09
N MET A 414 -0.14 -5.24 5.18
CA MET A 414 -1.11 -6.32 5.25
C MET A 414 -2.50 -5.70 5.23
N GLY A 415 -3.40 -6.29 4.44
CA GLY A 415 -4.77 -5.84 4.31
C GLY A 415 -5.68 -6.99 3.92
N THR A 416 -6.91 -6.64 3.56
CA THR A 416 -8.01 -7.59 3.41
C THR A 416 -8.78 -7.29 2.14
N ILE A 417 -9.12 -8.34 1.40
CA ILE A 417 -10.04 -8.30 0.25
C ILE A 417 -11.21 -9.25 0.49
N ARG A 418 -12.35 -9.01 -0.16
CA ARG A 418 -13.42 -10.01 -0.22
C ARG A 418 -12.98 -11.20 -1.08
N SER A 419 -13.26 -12.43 -0.68
CA SER A 419 -12.95 -13.62 -1.49
C SER A 419 -13.62 -13.56 -2.87
N ALA A 420 -14.80 -12.93 -2.95
CA ALA A 420 -15.52 -12.69 -4.19
C ALA A 420 -14.84 -11.68 -5.14
N PHE A 421 -13.86 -10.89 -4.68
CA PHE A 421 -13.03 -10.04 -5.55
C PHE A 421 -12.23 -10.89 -6.55
N LEU A 422 -11.75 -12.06 -6.11
CA LEU A 422 -11.00 -13.00 -6.95
C LEU A 422 -11.90 -13.96 -7.74
N ALA A 423 -13.12 -14.22 -7.26
CA ALA A 423 -14.05 -15.16 -7.90
C ALA A 423 -15.02 -14.50 -8.91
N GLY A 424 -15.28 -13.19 -8.76
CA GLY A 424 -16.22 -12.44 -9.57
C GLY A 424 -15.55 -11.80 -10.79
N GLY A 425 -14.81 -12.59 -11.57
CA GLY A 425 -14.00 -12.23 -12.74
C GLY A 425 -14.29 -10.84 -13.29
N GLY A 426 -13.51 -9.87 -12.82
CA GLY A 426 -13.77 -8.46 -13.07
C GLY A 426 -13.50 -8.11 -14.53
N SER A 427 -14.52 -8.20 -15.38
CA SER A 427 -14.52 -7.76 -16.78
C SER A 427 -14.46 -6.23 -16.91
N GLY A 428 -13.44 -5.65 -16.28
CA GLY A 428 -13.18 -4.23 -16.15
C GLY A 428 -11.70 -3.95 -16.38
N ARG A 429 -11.23 -4.34 -17.58
CA ARG A 429 -10.01 -3.90 -18.28
C ARG A 429 -8.89 -3.42 -17.35
N ALA A 430 -7.99 -4.32 -16.98
CA ALA A 430 -6.69 -3.92 -16.46
C ALA A 430 -5.96 -3.07 -17.51
N PRO A 431 -5.51 -1.85 -17.18
CA PRO A 431 -4.35 -1.29 -17.82
C PRO A 431 -3.11 -2.03 -17.24
N ASN A 432 -2.41 -2.73 -18.12
CA ASN A 432 -1.08 -3.33 -17.93
C ASN A 432 -1.01 -4.60 -17.04
N GLY A 433 -0.97 -5.77 -17.70
CA GLY A 433 -0.36 -7.03 -17.22
C GLY A 433 -1.26 -8.06 -16.50
N GLY A 434 -1.41 -9.24 -17.11
CA GLY A 434 -1.49 -10.51 -16.37
C GLY A 434 -2.82 -10.96 -15.72
N ASP A 435 -3.96 -10.94 -16.44
CA ASP A 435 -5.01 -11.96 -16.24
C ASP A 435 -5.85 -12.18 -17.51
N SER A 436 -5.32 -12.98 -18.43
CA SER A 436 -6.13 -13.74 -19.37
C SER A 436 -5.92 -15.22 -19.14
N THR A 437 -6.98 -16.01 -19.16
CA THR A 437 -6.90 -17.47 -19.15
C THR A 437 -6.30 -17.95 -20.46
N CYS A 438 -4.98 -18.12 -20.50
CA CYS A 438 -4.24 -18.51 -21.69
C CYS A 438 -4.66 -19.92 -22.15
N THR A 439 -5.10 -20.06 -23.39
CA THR A 439 -5.34 -21.36 -24.06
C THR A 439 -4.03 -22.10 -24.32
N ARG A 440 -2.91 -21.35 -24.46
CA ARG A 440 -1.55 -21.88 -24.61
C ARG A 440 -0.57 -21.08 -23.74
N ASN A 441 0.30 -21.79 -23.03
CA ASN A 441 1.30 -21.21 -22.13
C ASN A 441 2.71 -21.68 -22.52
N GLY A 442 3.69 -20.79 -22.49
CA GLY A 442 5.12 -21.13 -22.47
C GLY A 442 5.62 -21.44 -21.06
N THR A 443 6.91 -21.19 -20.81
CA THR A 443 7.65 -21.69 -19.65
C THR A 443 8.31 -20.58 -18.81
N ARG A 444 9.63 -20.67 -18.59
CA ARG A 444 10.50 -19.68 -17.92
C ARG A 444 11.85 -19.57 -18.63
N GLY A 445 11.89 -19.94 -19.90
CA GLY A 445 13.02 -19.76 -20.78
C GLY A 445 12.52 -19.75 -22.21
N ASN A 446 13.37 -19.25 -23.11
CA ASN A 446 13.07 -18.90 -24.48
C ASN A 446 12.24 -19.98 -25.23
N ASP A 447 10.98 -19.69 -25.46
CA ASP A 447 10.00 -20.56 -26.11
C ASP A 447 9.68 -20.09 -27.55
N LEU A 448 9.33 -21.03 -28.43
CA LEU A 448 8.75 -20.77 -29.75
C LEU A 448 7.31 -21.27 -29.76
N ILE A 449 6.37 -20.33 -29.78
CA ILE A 449 4.94 -20.60 -29.64
C ILE A 449 4.22 -20.23 -30.95
N ARG A 450 3.31 -21.11 -31.38
CA ARG A 450 2.47 -20.92 -32.56
C ARG A 450 1.02 -21.22 -32.20
N GLY A 451 0.12 -20.29 -32.51
CA GLY A 451 -1.32 -20.47 -32.42
C GLY A 451 -1.89 -21.27 -33.57
N THR A 452 -3.18 -21.05 -33.84
CA THR A 452 -3.97 -21.79 -34.83
C THR A 452 -4.64 -20.84 -35.83
N PRO A 453 -5.36 -21.33 -36.84
CA PRO A 453 -6.17 -20.49 -37.73
C PRO A 453 -7.51 -20.01 -37.12
N GLY A 454 -7.63 -19.95 -35.79
CA GLY A 454 -8.75 -19.32 -35.09
C GLY A 454 -8.36 -18.86 -33.67
N ASP A 455 -9.17 -17.95 -33.11
CA ASP A 455 -8.90 -17.14 -31.91
C ASP A 455 -8.20 -17.88 -30.76
N ASP A 456 -6.97 -17.46 -30.48
CA ASP A 456 -6.06 -18.03 -29.48
C ASP A 456 -5.76 -17.01 -28.35
N VAL A 457 -5.44 -17.53 -27.16
CA VAL A 457 -4.97 -16.71 -26.02
C VAL A 457 -3.62 -17.27 -25.56
N ILE A 458 -2.54 -16.62 -25.93
CA ILE A 458 -1.18 -17.09 -25.74
C ILE A 458 -0.46 -16.23 -24.72
N CYS A 459 0.19 -16.89 -23.75
CA CYS A 459 1.08 -16.26 -22.78
C CYS A 459 2.44 -16.96 -22.82
N ALA A 460 3.51 -16.26 -23.17
CA ALA A 460 4.83 -16.88 -23.35
C ALA A 460 5.54 -17.12 -22.00
N GLY A 461 5.60 -16.10 -21.15
CA GLY A 461 5.81 -16.21 -19.71
C GLY A 461 7.04 -15.46 -19.23
N ALA A 462 8.20 -16.08 -19.35
CA ALA A 462 9.48 -15.45 -19.02
C ALA A 462 10.58 -16.13 -19.84
N GLY A 463 11.51 -15.36 -20.38
CA GLY A 463 12.41 -15.80 -21.44
C GLY A 463 12.43 -14.78 -22.57
N ASN A 464 13.29 -14.98 -23.57
CA ASN A 464 13.18 -14.23 -24.82
C ASN A 464 12.43 -15.11 -25.82
N ASP A 465 11.13 -14.87 -25.93
CA ASP A 465 10.18 -15.76 -26.58
C ASP A 465 9.83 -15.29 -28.00
N VAL A 466 9.33 -16.22 -28.83
CA VAL A 466 8.82 -15.92 -30.17
C VAL A 466 7.41 -16.48 -30.29
N VAL A 467 6.43 -15.60 -30.45
CA VAL A 467 5.01 -15.94 -30.51
C VAL A 467 4.44 -15.58 -31.88
N HIS A 468 3.78 -16.54 -32.50
CA HIS A 468 2.90 -16.34 -33.65
C HIS A 468 1.46 -16.62 -33.21
N GLY A 469 0.54 -15.68 -33.43
CA GLY A 469 -0.90 -15.87 -33.29
C GLY A 469 -1.41 -16.84 -34.36
N GLY A 470 -1.61 -16.34 -35.57
CA GLY A 470 -1.81 -17.18 -36.76
C GLY A 470 -2.96 -16.66 -37.61
N GLY A 471 -4.19 -16.99 -37.23
CA GLY A 471 -5.36 -16.37 -37.82
C GLY A 471 -6.56 -16.42 -36.88
N GLY A 472 -7.46 -15.47 -36.99
CA GLY A 472 -8.50 -15.23 -35.98
C GLY A 472 -8.10 -14.09 -35.04
N ASP A 473 -9.01 -13.67 -34.17
CA ASP A 473 -8.80 -12.47 -33.34
C ASP A 473 -8.04 -12.86 -32.06
N ASP A 474 -6.70 -12.78 -32.09
CA ASP A 474 -5.83 -13.35 -31.07
C ASP A 474 -5.56 -12.41 -29.89
N ARG A 475 -5.18 -13.01 -28.75
CA ARG A 475 -4.57 -12.29 -27.62
C ARG A 475 -3.21 -12.89 -27.28
N LEU A 476 -2.16 -12.10 -27.47
CA LEU A 476 -0.77 -12.47 -27.19
C LEU A 476 -0.20 -11.66 -26.03
N GLU A 477 0.48 -12.33 -25.10
CA GLU A 477 1.21 -11.73 -23.98
C GLU A 477 2.61 -12.36 -23.95
N GLY A 478 3.67 -11.56 -24.13
CA GLY A 478 5.06 -12.03 -24.06
C GLY A 478 5.42 -12.39 -22.62
N GLY A 479 5.83 -11.39 -21.83
CA GLY A 479 6.04 -11.55 -20.39
C GLY A 479 7.36 -10.95 -19.93
N ASP A 480 8.15 -11.68 -19.14
CA ASP A 480 9.44 -11.19 -18.63
C ASP A 480 10.59 -11.56 -19.61
N GLY A 481 11.02 -10.65 -20.50
CA GLY A 481 12.21 -10.79 -21.36
C GLY A 481 12.07 -10.11 -22.72
N ASN A 482 13.05 -10.30 -23.62
CA ASN A 482 13.04 -9.63 -24.93
C ASN A 482 12.30 -10.48 -25.97
N ASP A 483 11.03 -10.16 -26.21
CA ASP A 483 10.10 -11.00 -26.94
C ASP A 483 9.87 -10.55 -28.39
N ILE A 484 9.41 -11.49 -29.22
CA ILE A 484 8.99 -11.22 -30.60
C ILE A 484 7.55 -11.72 -30.76
N LEU A 485 6.60 -10.79 -30.94
CA LEU A 485 5.18 -11.10 -31.07
C LEU A 485 4.69 -10.78 -32.50
N TYR A 486 4.03 -11.74 -33.11
CA TYR A 486 3.38 -11.63 -34.42
C TYR A 486 1.90 -12.00 -34.27
N GLY A 487 0.98 -11.08 -34.54
CA GLY A 487 -0.46 -11.38 -34.61
C GLY A 487 -0.79 -12.28 -35.80
N GLU A 488 -0.35 -11.84 -36.98
CA GLU A 488 -0.49 -12.47 -38.30
C GLU A 488 -1.80 -12.09 -39.02
N GLY A 489 -2.99 -12.57 -38.63
CA GLY A 489 -4.21 -12.33 -39.40
C GLY A 489 -5.53 -12.34 -38.62
N GLY A 490 -5.94 -11.17 -38.13
CA GLY A 490 -7.16 -10.96 -37.35
C GLY A 490 -7.17 -9.57 -36.71
N ASP A 491 -8.19 -9.25 -35.92
CA ASP A 491 -8.19 -8.01 -35.12
C ASP A 491 -7.51 -8.28 -33.75
N ASP A 492 -6.17 -8.26 -33.73
CA ASP A 492 -5.38 -8.85 -32.64
C ASP A 492 -5.14 -7.92 -31.44
N ARG A 493 -4.84 -8.52 -30.27
CA ARG A 493 -4.35 -7.82 -29.09
C ARG A 493 -3.01 -8.36 -28.61
N LEU A 494 -1.96 -7.56 -28.81
CA LEU A 494 -0.59 -7.90 -28.43
C LEU A 494 -0.16 -7.04 -27.23
N VAL A 495 0.32 -7.70 -26.17
CA VAL A 495 0.96 -7.07 -25.00
C VAL A 495 2.38 -7.59 -24.93
N ALA A 496 3.37 -6.69 -25.02
CA ALA A 496 4.78 -7.05 -25.12
C ALA A 496 5.26 -7.71 -23.81
N GLY A 497 5.55 -6.92 -22.77
CA GLY A 497 5.98 -7.48 -21.50
C GLY A 497 6.82 -6.51 -20.67
N GLU A 498 7.89 -7.03 -20.05
CA GLU A 498 9.04 -6.30 -19.53
C GLU A 498 10.28 -6.70 -20.34
N GLY A 499 10.81 -5.82 -21.20
CA GLY A 499 11.93 -6.18 -22.05
C GLY A 499 12.21 -5.19 -23.17
N ALA A 500 13.02 -5.59 -24.14
CA ALA A 500 13.19 -4.86 -25.39
C ALA A 500 12.64 -5.69 -26.55
N ASP A 501 11.41 -5.37 -26.95
CA ASP A 501 10.51 -6.25 -27.67
C ASP A 501 10.32 -5.86 -29.14
N HIS A 502 9.83 -6.82 -29.92
CA HIS A 502 9.51 -6.67 -31.34
C HIS A 502 8.09 -7.13 -31.61
N VAL A 503 7.15 -6.19 -31.63
CA VAL A 503 5.71 -6.45 -31.75
C VAL A 503 5.21 -6.06 -33.14
N ARG A 504 4.53 -6.99 -33.81
CA ARG A 504 3.87 -6.76 -35.11
C ARG A 504 2.45 -7.31 -35.13
N GLY A 505 1.46 -6.48 -35.44
CA GLY A 505 0.09 -6.92 -35.65
C GLY A 505 -0.04 -7.74 -36.94
N GLN A 506 0.21 -7.09 -38.07
CA GLN A 506 0.09 -7.55 -39.46
C GLN A 506 -1.28 -7.27 -40.08
N ASP A 507 -2.01 -8.28 -40.56
CA ASP A 507 -3.22 -8.07 -41.37
C ASP A 507 -4.47 -7.99 -40.48
N GLY A 508 -4.99 -6.77 -40.24
CA GLY A 508 -6.26 -6.60 -39.54
C GLY A 508 -6.44 -5.24 -38.89
N ARG A 509 -6.96 -5.22 -37.66
CA ARG A 509 -7.06 -4.01 -36.84
C ARG A 509 -6.58 -4.28 -35.41
N ASP A 510 -5.34 -3.92 -35.17
CA ASP A 510 -4.63 -4.44 -34.01
C ASP A 510 -4.58 -3.47 -32.83
N SER A 511 -4.40 -4.02 -31.64
CA SER A 511 -4.11 -3.29 -30.40
C SER A 511 -2.77 -3.76 -29.83
N LEU A 512 -1.73 -2.96 -30.05
CA LEU A 512 -0.37 -3.20 -29.57
C LEU A 512 -0.13 -2.38 -28.29
N ASP A 513 0.38 -3.01 -27.24
CA ASP A 513 0.75 -2.38 -25.97
C ASP A 513 2.17 -2.80 -25.58
N THR A 514 3.14 -1.90 -25.75
CA THR A 514 4.56 -2.14 -25.40
C THR A 514 4.95 -1.46 -24.09
N ARG A 515 4.02 -0.87 -23.34
CA ARG A 515 4.38 -0.09 -22.14
C ARG A 515 4.81 -0.97 -20.98
N ASP A 516 6.13 -1.01 -20.78
CA ASP A 516 6.80 -1.76 -19.72
C ASP A 516 7.33 -0.86 -18.58
N GLY A 517 7.24 0.47 -18.73
CA GLY A 517 7.86 1.44 -17.83
C GLY A 517 9.28 1.85 -18.21
N ARG A 518 9.67 1.69 -19.48
CA ARG A 518 11.02 1.89 -20.06
C ARG A 518 12.05 0.86 -19.61
N ARG A 519 11.67 -0.43 -19.53
CA ARG A 519 12.59 -1.55 -19.24
C ARG A 519 13.27 -2.09 -20.50
N GLY A 520 12.88 -1.62 -21.68
CA GLY A 520 13.68 -1.64 -22.90
C GLY A 520 13.43 -0.46 -23.83
N ASN A 521 13.77 -0.65 -25.11
CA ASN A 521 13.35 0.21 -26.22
C ASN A 521 12.66 -0.72 -27.22
N ASP A 522 11.35 -0.63 -27.32
CA ASP A 522 10.58 -1.57 -28.13
C ASP A 522 10.53 -1.17 -29.60
N THR A 523 10.06 -2.09 -30.43
CA THR A 523 9.73 -1.81 -31.83
C THR A 523 8.32 -2.29 -32.11
N ALA A 524 7.42 -1.35 -32.42
CA ALA A 524 6.02 -1.64 -32.72
C ALA A 524 5.66 -1.31 -34.18
N ASN A 525 4.90 -2.20 -34.80
CA ASN A 525 4.32 -2.04 -36.14
C ASN A 525 2.91 -2.63 -36.10
N GLY A 526 1.85 -1.83 -36.30
CA GLY A 526 0.50 -2.36 -36.51
C GLY A 526 0.48 -3.20 -37.78
N GLY A 527 0.29 -2.56 -38.93
CA GLY A 527 0.50 -3.18 -40.22
C GLY A 527 -0.36 -2.53 -41.29
N PRO A 528 -0.85 -3.31 -42.27
CA PRO A 528 -1.98 -2.93 -43.10
C PRO A 528 -3.29 -2.91 -42.30
N GLY A 529 -3.54 -1.84 -41.53
CA GLY A 529 -4.68 -1.78 -40.62
C GLY A 529 -5.17 -0.39 -40.23
N SER A 530 -5.90 -0.32 -39.12
CA SER A 530 -6.40 0.90 -38.47
C SER A 530 -6.09 0.84 -36.98
N ASP A 531 -4.80 0.71 -36.70
CA ASP A 531 -4.29 0.09 -35.48
C ASP A 531 -4.23 1.06 -34.30
N ALA A 532 -4.12 0.50 -33.10
CA ALA A 532 -4.01 1.25 -31.86
C ALA A 532 -2.76 0.81 -31.11
N CYS A 533 -1.75 1.67 -31.10
CA CYS A 533 -0.46 1.41 -30.48
C CYS A 533 -0.27 2.28 -29.23
N GLU A 534 -0.06 1.66 -28.08
CA GLU A 534 0.28 2.30 -26.82
C GLU A 534 1.74 1.93 -26.47
N THR A 535 2.66 2.89 -26.57
CA THR A 535 4.12 2.69 -26.37
C THR A 535 4.70 3.72 -25.38
N ASP A 536 5.90 3.47 -24.88
CA ASP A 536 6.61 4.35 -23.96
C ASP A 536 7.57 5.33 -24.69
N GLN A 537 8.23 6.21 -23.91
CA GLN A 537 9.20 7.18 -24.44
C GLN A 537 10.59 6.53 -24.59
N GLY A 538 10.88 6.05 -25.80
CA GLY A 538 12.13 5.39 -26.16
C GLY A 538 11.95 4.48 -27.38
N ASP A 539 10.72 3.99 -27.55
CA ASP A 539 10.34 2.97 -28.52
C ASP A 539 10.32 3.49 -29.96
N MET A 540 10.62 2.59 -30.89
CA MET A 540 10.52 2.81 -32.33
C MET A 540 9.16 2.37 -32.85
N LEU A 541 8.23 3.32 -32.89
CA LEU A 541 6.96 3.16 -33.60
C LEU A 541 7.17 3.34 -35.11
N SER A 542 6.80 2.32 -35.90
CA SER A 542 7.05 2.32 -37.35
C SER A 542 5.81 2.57 -38.22
N SER A 543 4.63 2.07 -37.83
CA SER A 543 3.34 2.38 -38.46
C SER A 543 2.17 2.00 -37.57
N CYS A 544 1.27 2.97 -37.34
CA CYS A 544 -0.10 2.87 -36.83
C CYS A 544 -0.88 4.07 -37.40
#